data_AF-A0A842MBQ3-F1
#
_entry.id   AF-A0A842MBQ3-F1
#
_cell.length_a   1.000
_cell.length_b   1.000
_cell.length_c   1.000
_cell.angle_alpha   90.00
_cell.angle_beta   90.00
_cell.angle_gamma   90.00
#
_symmetry.space_group_name_H-M   'P 1'
#
loop_
_entity.id
_entity.type
_entity.pdbx_description
1 polymer ?
#
loop_
_entity_poly.entity_id
_entity_poly.type
_entity_poly.pdbx_seq_one_letter_code
_entity_poly.pdbx_strand_id
1 'polypeptide(L)' 'MKSLIMIIDGMADRPIPELGEKTPLEVAETPNMDKLAENGING' A
#
# COMPACT_ATOMS: atom_id res chain seq x y z
N MET A 1 -9.60 -23.72 8.53
CA MET A 1 -9.27 -22.48 7.80
C MET A 1 -7.77 -22.31 7.74
N LYS A 2 -7.25 -21.66 6.70
CA LYS A 2 -5.83 -21.30 6.57
C LYS A 2 -5.74 -19.78 6.44
N SER A 3 -4.65 -19.20 6.91
CA SER A 3 -4.42 -17.75 6.90
C SER A 3 -3.05 -17.44 6.30
N LEU A 4 -2.94 -16.29 5.64
CA LEU A 4 -1.70 -15.72 5.12
C LEU A 4 -1.49 -14.35 5.76
N ILE A 5 -0.27 -14.11 6.25
CA ILE A 5 0.17 -12.80 6.71
C ILE A 5 1.31 -12.37 5.79
N MET A 6 1.22 -11.15 5.26
CA MET A 6 2.26 -10.53 4.44
C MET A 6 2.77 -9.30 5.18
N ILE A 7 4.08 -9.28 5.45
CA ILE A 7 4.77 -8.12 6.01
C ILE A 7 5.69 -7.58 4.92
N ILE A 8 5.50 -6.31 4.59
CA ILE A 8 6.34 -5.60 3.63
C ILE A 8 7.19 -4.62 4.44
N ASP A 9 8.44 -5.01 4.70
CA ASP A 9 9.36 -4.21 5.51
C ASP A 9 9.67 -2.87 4.83
N GLY A 10 9.69 -1.79 5.60
CA GLY A 10 9.95 -0.44 5.10
C GLY A 10 8.92 0.12 4.11
N MET A 11 7.71 -0.43 4.05
CA MET A 11 6.68 -0.02 3.07
C MET A 11 6.13 1.40 3.31
N ALA A 12 6.10 1.83 4.57
CA ALA A 12 5.67 3.17 4.91
C ALA A 12 6.78 4.17 4.61
N ASP A 13 6.39 5.32 4.04
CA ASP A 13 7.30 6.42 3.75
C ASP A 13 6.61 7.76 4.02
N ARG A 14 7.33 8.85 3.78
CA ARG A 14 6.84 10.22 3.87
C ARG A 14 6.43 10.74 2.48
N PRO A 15 5.57 11.76 2.41
CA PRO A 15 5.34 12.52 1.19
C PRO A 15 6.65 13.05 0.60
N ILE A 16 6.80 12.92 -0.72
CA ILE A 16 7.98 13.33 -1.48
C ILE A 16 7.55 14.43 -2.48
N PRO A 17 8.19 15.62 -2.47
CA PRO A 17 7.81 16.73 -3.36
C PRO A 17 7.84 16.37 -4.86
N GLU A 18 8.82 15.58 -5.28
CA GLU A 18 8.99 15.12 -6.67
C GLU A 18 7.87 14.16 -7.13
N LEU A 19 7.13 13.58 -6.17
CA LEU A 19 5.97 12.72 -6.42
C LEU A 19 4.64 13.49 -6.29
N GLY A 20 4.69 14.81 -6.17
CA GLY A 20 3.51 15.65 -5.97
C GLY A 20 2.97 15.54 -4.55
N GLU A 21 3.85 15.55 -3.55
CA GLU A 21 3.51 15.41 -2.12
C GLU A 21 2.83 14.06 -1.79
N LYS A 22 3.25 13.00 -2.47
CA LYS A 22 2.78 11.62 -2.27
C LYS A 22 3.91 10.72 -1.79
N THR A 23 3.56 9.62 -1.14
CA THR A 23 4.47 8.53 -0.80
C THR A 23 4.77 7.65 -2.02
N PRO A 24 5.87 6.88 -2.04
CA PRO A 24 6.15 5.91 -3.09
C PRO A 24 5.02 4.87 -3.27
N LEU A 25 4.36 4.48 -2.19
CA LEU A 25 3.24 3.53 -2.23
C LEU A 25 2.02 4.13 -2.95
N GLU A 26 1.72 5.40 -2.73
CA GLU A 26 0.57 6.07 -3.36
C GLU A 26 0.75 6.34 -4.86
N VAL A 27 1.99 6.42 -5.36
CA VAL A 27 2.27 6.60 -6.79
C VAL A 27 2.51 5.29 -7.53
N ALA A 28 2.78 4.20 -6.82
CA ALA A 28 3.01 2.89 -7.42
C ALA A 28 1.71 2.32 -8.00
N GLU A 29 1.80 1.59 -9.13
CA GLU A 29 0.67 0.81 -9.64
C GLU A 29 0.51 -0.46 -8.79
N THR A 30 -0.44 -0.43 -7.83
CA THR A 30 -0.70 -1.54 -6.90
C THR A 30 -2.07 -2.20 -7.04
N PRO A 31 -2.54 -2.57 -8.26
CA PRO A 31 -3.93 -2.96 -8.50
C PRO A 31 -4.42 -4.16 -7.67
N ASN A 32 -3.51 -5.07 -7.29
CA ASN A 32 -3.86 -6.21 -6.43
C ASN A 32 -4.07 -5.80 -4.98
N MET A 33 -3.27 -4.87 -4.48
CA MET A 33 -3.39 -4.37 -3.11
C MET A 33 -4.60 -3.44 -2.99
N ASP A 34 -4.83 -2.61 -4.01
CA ASP A 34 -6.00 -1.74 -4.10
C ASP A 34 -7.28 -2.58 -4.07
N LYS A 35 -7.32 -3.69 -4.82
CA LYS A 35 -8.46 -4.63 -4.80
C LYS A 35 -8.63 -5.29 -3.43
N LEU A 36 -7.54 -5.63 -2.74
CA LEU A 36 -7.60 -6.19 -1.37
C LEU A 36 -8.14 -5.15 -0.38
N ALA A 37 -7.72 -3.89 -0.50
CA ALA A 37 -8.21 -2.80 0.34
C ALA A 37 -9.69 -2.49 0.07
N GLU A 38 -10.11 -2.45 -1.20
CA GLU A 38 -11.50 -2.20 -1.60
C GLU A 38 -12.46 -3.30 -1.11
N ASN A 39 -12.03 -4.56 -1.16
CA ASN A 39 -12.85 -5.71 -0.77
C ASN A 39 -12.61 -6.17 0.68
N GLY A 40 -11.79 -5.43 1.43
CA GLY A 40 -11.32 -5.80 2.77
C GLY A 40 -11.79 -4.85 3.86
N ILE A 41 -11.06 -4.87 4.97
CA ILE A 41 -11.21 -3.93 6.09
C ILE A 41 -9.84 -3.29 6.30
N ASN A 42 -9.78 -1.96 6.33
CA ASN A 42 -8.55 -1.16 6.35
C ASN A 42 -8.38 -0.40 7.68
N GLY A 43 -7.18 0.12 7.94
CA GLY A 43 -6.82 0.93 9.11
C GLY A 43 -5.61 1.82 8.86
#